data_AF-A0A5N9EK00-F1
#
_entry.id   AF-A0A5N9EK00-F1
#
_cell.length_a   1.000
_cell.length_b   1.000
_cell.length_c   1.000
_cell.angle_alpha   90.00
_cell.angle_beta   90.00
_cell.angle_gamma   90.00
#
_symmetry.space_group_name_H-M   'P 1'
#
loop_
_entity.id
_entity.type
_entity.pdbx_description
1 polymer ?
#
loop_
_entity_poly.entity_id
_entity_poly.type
_entity_poly.pdbx_seq_one_letter_code
_entity_poly.pdbx_strand_id
1 'polypeptide(L)' 'MDQMRSYTINKGMMESWVKLFESGIKPAHEAVGMPVVATWVNMDHNQFIWVRRF' A
#
# COMPACT_ATOMS: atom_id res chain seq x y z
N MET A 1 10.52 -3.64 13.48
CA MET A 1 11.42 -3.37 12.32
C MET A 1 10.58 -2.78 11.20
N ASP A 2 11.07 -1.76 10.49
CA ASP A 2 10.28 -1.10 9.44
C ASP A 2 10.67 -1.62 8.05
N GLN A 3 9.67 -1.83 7.19
CA GLN A 3 9.86 -2.29 5.82
C GLN A 3 9.14 -1.36 4.85
N MET A 4 9.90 -0.80 3.91
CA MET A 4 9.38 -0.07 2.76
C MET A 4 9.11 -1.03 1.59
N ARG A 5 8.02 -0.79 0.86
CA ARG A 5 7.63 -1.54 -0.33
C ARG A 5 7.22 -0.56 -1.43
N SER A 6 7.56 -0.89 -2.67
CA SER A 6 7.16 -0.16 -3.86
C SER A 6 6.67 -1.13 -4.92
N TYR A 7 5.55 -0.82 -5.54
CA TYR A 7 4.91 -1.62 -6.58
C TYR A 7 4.67 -0.76 -7.81
N THR A 8 5.10 -1.24 -8.98
CA THR A 8 4.61 -0.70 -10.25
C THR A 8 3.23 -1.26 -10.52
N ILE A 9 2.24 -0.38 -10.69
CA ILE A 9 0.85 -0.74 -10.90
C ILE A 9 0.51 -0.64 -12.38
N ASN A 10 -0.26 -1.59 -12.88
CA ASN A 10 -0.73 -1.58 -14.27
C ASN A 10 -1.48 -0.28 -14.59
N LYS A 11 -1.28 0.23 -15.81
CA LYS A 11 -1.93 1.46 -16.28
C LYS A 11 -3.45 1.38 -16.11
N GLY A 12 -4.04 2.42 -15.51
CA GLY A 12 -5.48 2.50 -15.24
C GLY A 12 -5.95 1.74 -13.99
N MET A 13 -5.08 0.97 -13.32
CA MET A 13 -5.47 0.15 -12.17
C MET A 13 -5.17 0.80 -10.81
N MET A 14 -4.53 1.98 -10.76
CA MET A 14 -4.11 2.61 -9.50
C MET A 14 -5.27 2.83 -8.53
N GLU A 15 -6.40 3.34 -9.01
CA GLU A 15 -7.56 3.60 -8.15
C GLU A 15 -8.14 2.31 -7.56
N SER A 16 -8.30 1.27 -8.40
CA SER A 16 -8.76 -0.05 -7.94
C SER A 16 -7.78 -0.70 -6.97
N TRP A 17 -6.48 -0.52 -7.20
CA TRP A 17 -5.42 -0.98 -6.30
C TRP A 17 -5.50 -0.31 -4.93
N VAL A 18 -5.59 1.03 -4.90
CA VAL A 18 -5.72 1.81 -3.65
C VAL A 18 -6.98 1.39 -2.89
N LYS A 19 -8.11 1.21 -3.59
CA LYS A 19 -9.35 0.75 -2.97
C LYS A 19 -9.18 -0.62 -2.31
N LEU A 20 -8.61 -1.60 -3.02
CA LEU A 20 -8.32 -2.93 -2.48
C LEU A 20 -7.37 -2.87 -1.28
N PHE A 21 -6.36 -2.01 -1.36
CA PHE A 21 -5.38 -1.85 -0.30
C PHE A 21 -6.02 -1.34 0.99
N GLU A 22 -6.79 -0.25 0.92
CA GLU A 22 -7.45 0.36 2.08
C GLU A 22 -8.57 -0.52 2.65
N SER A 23 -9.35 -1.21 1.79
CA SER A 23 -10.49 -2.00 2.27
C SER A 23 -10.13 -3.40 2.73
N GLY A 24 -8.98 -3.93 2.34
CA GLY A 24 -8.61 -5.33 2.59
C GLY A 24 -7.22 -5.50 3.15
N ILE A 25 -6.20 -5.06 2.41
CA ILE A 25 -4.80 -5.35 2.75
C ILE A 25 -4.39 -4.68 4.06
N LYS A 26 -4.68 -3.39 4.23
CA LYS A 26 -4.32 -2.63 5.42
C LYS A 26 -5.02 -3.18 6.68
N PRO A 27 -6.36 -3.37 6.71
CA PRO A 27 -7.03 -4.00 7.85
C PRO A 27 -6.48 -5.38 8.19
N ALA A 28 -6.17 -6.21 7.18
CA ALA A 28 -5.61 -7.55 7.42
C ALA A 28 -4.24 -7.49 8.10
N HIS A 29 -3.40 -6.52 7.75
CA HIS A 29 -2.10 -6.29 8.39
C HIS A 29 -2.24 -5.77 9.83
N GLU A 30 -3.15 -4.82 10.05
CA GLU A 30 -3.44 -4.29 11.39
C GLU A 30 -3.98 -5.38 12.33
N ALA A 31 -4.86 -6.26 11.84
CA ALA A 31 -5.43 -7.36 12.61
C ALA A 31 -4.39 -8.37 13.13
N VAL A 32 -3.24 -8.48 12.49
CA VAL A 32 -2.13 -9.36 12.92
C VAL A 32 -0.99 -8.59 13.60
N GLY A 33 -1.23 -7.35 14.01
CA GLY A 33 -0.25 -6.53 14.74
C GLY A 33 0.87 -5.96 13.87
N MET A 34 0.71 -5.93 12.54
CA MET A 34 1.68 -5.35 11.61
C MET A 34 1.15 -4.03 11.02
N PRO A 35 1.24 -2.89 11.72
CA PRO A 35 0.59 -1.67 11.26
C PRO A 35 1.18 -1.14 9.95
N VAL A 36 0.31 -0.59 9.10
CA VAL A 36 0.70 0.22 7.94
C VAL A 36 0.97 1.65 8.44
N VAL A 37 2.21 2.10 8.30
CA VAL A 37 2.67 3.39 8.83
C VAL A 37 2.33 4.53 7.89
N ALA A 38 2.48 4.31 6.58
CA ALA A 38 2.22 5.32 5.56
C ALA A 38 2.08 4.69 4.18
N THR A 39 1.36 5.39 3.30
CA THR A 39 1.10 5.03 1.90
C THR A 39 1.26 6.26 1.01
N TRP A 40 1.72 6.07 -0.22
CA TRP A 40 1.89 7.11 -1.23
C TRP A 40 1.65 6.57 -2.63
N VAL A 41 1.22 7.47 -3.51
CA VAL A 41 1.22 7.28 -4.97
C VAL A 41 2.16 8.34 -5.54
N ASN A 42 3.04 7.96 -6.47
CA ASN A 42 3.95 8.91 -7.11
C ASN A 42 3.20 9.84 -8.09
N MET A 43 3.85 10.94 -8.49
CA MET A 43 3.24 11.92 -9.39
C MET A 43 2.88 11.37 -10.77
N ASP A 44 3.59 10.35 -11.24
CA ASP A 44 3.30 9.69 -12.53
C ASP A 44 2.14 8.67 -12.44
N HIS A 45 1.55 8.49 -11.26
CA HIS A 45 0.43 7.56 -10.99
C HIS A 45 0.70 6.11 -11.42
N ASN A 46 1.96 5.66 -11.41
CA ASN A 46 2.37 4.32 -11.82
C ASN A 46 3.04 3.51 -10.70
N GLN A 47 3.38 4.15 -9.57
CA GLN A 47 3.97 3.48 -8.42
C GLN A 47 3.14 3.71 -7.16
N PHE A 48 2.89 2.62 -6.44
CA PHE A 48 2.31 2.63 -5.10
C PHE A 48 3.39 2.26 -4.08
N ILE A 49 3.60 3.11 -3.09
CA ILE A 49 4.66 2.99 -2.10
C ILE A 49 4.01 2.93 -0.71
N TRP A 50 4.52 2.07 0.17
CA TRP A 50 4.03 1.99 1.54
C TRP A 50 5.10 1.49 2.51
N VAL A 51 4.92 1.81 3.78
CA VAL A 51 5.77 1.35 4.88
C VAL A 51 4.90 0.60 5.89
N ARG A 52 5.39 -0.56 6.34
CA ARG A 52 4.77 -1.37 7.41
C ARG A 52 5.79 -1.73 8.49
N ARG A 53 5.29 -2.03 9.69
CA ARG A 53 6.12 -2.47 10.82
C ARG A 53 5.82 -3.92 11.21
N PHE A 54 6.86 -4.63 11.60
CA PHE A 54 6.80 -5.91 12.32
C PHE A 54 7.15 -5.71 13.79
#